data_AF-A0A6I9VVX4-F1
#
_entry.id   AF-A0A6I9VVX4-F1
#
_cell.length_a   1.000
_cell.length_b   1.000
_cell.length_c   1.000
_cell.angle_alpha   90.00
_cell.angle_beta   90.00
_cell.angle_gamma   90.00
#
_symmetry.space_group_name_H-M   'P 1'
#
loop_
_entity.id
_entity.type
_entity.pdbx_description
1 polymer ?
#
loop_
_entity_poly.entity_id
_entity_poly.type
_entity_poly.pdbx_seq_one_letter_code
_entity_poly.pdbx_strand_id
1 'polypeptide(L)'
;MPKNKSKNAFYFFMLDWKRRAEAQGRKFPNGLKDVQREPECNEEWQCLTKQEKGPYEAMAKNDKITSQISSKDKKTSYGESINMIEQKELEIMKFKKEMQENIKVIIKSAVNLNFLPKLKFCIVHVNYFFTKIVNNALEYFPAEYAFGVFSLENGIEEVHHAIVSTKIPLGYRREALETSANSHNIPVEYPGGETDFVVMYKKLVDFLDSRKLVDQYPYLYTTTTNMGAVQSLITKLSDAAQENKDQFKIYELESLFTHLANEAYKNRTDRDINCIPIYAGHIFTRYTYIFEKGFECHFHKYVDGGTEHCSKSVLQQWAWTLCDEFCEPLGVVMQPGVHKPKKSKTDISQVMTNLMSNLKVNDTHESATESKAILSMTGVSERHRLKVSSRTYQEEMRRRNESKPIQMIDYGKESANKPIDDPVNKLNKSVEEEDKCVPNYLNEKPLRPPNINKNIYALPVNDLSIDDEESFPPIGGRGVPIRSRLGARKLPLGKGQGHT
;
A
#
# COMPACT_ATOMS: atom_id res chain seq x y z
N MET A 1 -8.35 -43.91 -3.82
CA MET A 1 -7.82 -43.84 -5.20
C MET A 1 -7.03 -45.10 -5.49
N PRO A 2 -7.18 -45.73 -6.66
CA PRO A 2 -6.40 -46.92 -7.00
C PRO A 2 -4.92 -46.54 -7.13
N LYS A 3 -4.04 -47.18 -6.34
CA LYS A 3 -2.60 -46.99 -6.44
C LYS A 3 -2.16 -47.36 -7.86
N ASN A 4 -1.57 -46.43 -8.60
CA ASN A 4 -0.87 -46.76 -9.84
C ASN A 4 0.18 -47.80 -9.49
N LYS A 5 0.00 -49.04 -9.98
CA LYS A 5 0.90 -50.15 -9.68
C LYS A 5 2.22 -49.87 -10.39
N SER A 6 3.26 -49.53 -9.63
CA SER A 6 4.62 -49.39 -10.14
C SER A 6 5.02 -50.65 -10.89
N LYS A 7 5.65 -50.50 -12.05
CA LYS A 7 6.01 -51.64 -12.90
C LYS A 7 7.16 -52.42 -12.26
N ASN A 8 7.10 -53.75 -12.31
CA ASN A 8 8.11 -54.63 -11.74
C ASN A 8 9.25 -54.90 -12.75
N ALA A 9 10.35 -55.52 -12.28
CA ALA A 9 11.49 -55.83 -13.15
C ALA A 9 11.09 -56.72 -14.35
N PHE A 10 10.20 -57.69 -14.12
CA PHE A 10 9.69 -58.57 -15.17
C PHE A 10 8.96 -57.81 -16.29
N TYR A 11 8.24 -56.71 -15.96
CA TYR A 11 7.61 -55.87 -16.97
C TYR A 11 8.63 -55.27 -17.95
N PHE A 12 9.77 -54.78 -17.46
CA PHE A 12 10.82 -54.22 -18.30
C PHE A 12 11.54 -55.31 -19.10
N PHE A 13 11.71 -56.49 -18.52
CA PHE A 13 12.22 -57.67 -19.23
C PHE A 13 11.29 -58.09 -20.37
N MET A 14 9.97 -58.18 -20.14
CA MET A 14 9.01 -58.52 -21.19
C MET A 14 9.04 -57.52 -22.35
N LEU A 15 9.27 -56.23 -22.08
CA LEU A 15 9.42 -55.22 -23.15
C LEU A 15 10.67 -55.46 -24.01
N ASP A 16 11.79 -55.81 -23.38
CA ASP A 16 13.02 -56.11 -24.10
C ASP A 16 12.91 -57.43 -24.89
N TRP A 17 12.37 -58.47 -24.24
CA TRP A 17 12.13 -59.77 -24.86
C TRP A 17 11.19 -59.64 -26.06
N LYS A 18 10.09 -58.89 -25.92
CA LYS A 18 9.18 -58.58 -27.01
C LYS A 18 9.92 -57.97 -28.20
N ARG A 19 10.78 -56.97 -27.95
CA ARG A 19 11.56 -56.30 -28.99
C ARG A 19 12.50 -57.27 -29.72
N ARG A 20 13.16 -58.16 -28.99
CA ARG A 20 14.01 -59.21 -29.57
C ARG A 20 13.21 -60.20 -30.42
N ALA A 21 12.06 -60.65 -29.93
CA ALA A 21 11.18 -61.57 -30.65
C ALA A 21 10.54 -60.93 -31.90
N GLU A 22 10.17 -59.65 -31.85
CA GLU A 22 9.67 -58.90 -33.01
C GLU A 22 10.76 -58.71 -34.08
N ALA A 23 12.01 -58.49 -33.67
CA ALA A 23 13.15 -58.43 -34.60
C ALA A 23 13.41 -59.78 -35.30
N GLN A 24 13.01 -60.89 -34.69
CA GLN A 24 13.05 -62.24 -35.27
C GLN A 24 11.80 -62.58 -36.09
N GLY A 25 10.90 -61.61 -36.32
CA GLY A 25 9.72 -61.74 -37.18
C GLY A 25 8.45 -62.21 -36.47
N ARG A 26 8.47 -62.40 -35.14
CA ARG A 26 7.25 -62.72 -34.36
C ARG A 26 6.38 -61.47 -34.20
N LYS A 27 5.05 -61.64 -34.11
CA LYS A 27 4.11 -60.52 -33.94
C LYS A 27 3.21 -60.75 -32.72
N PHE A 28 3.04 -59.70 -31.91
CA PHE A 28 2.22 -59.73 -30.69
C PHE A 28 1.03 -58.76 -30.81
N PRO A 29 -0.09 -59.18 -31.42
CA PRO A 29 -1.22 -58.30 -31.73
C PRO A 29 -1.92 -57.71 -30.49
N ASN A 30 -1.96 -58.41 -29.35
CA ASN A 30 -2.50 -57.90 -28.08
C ASN A 30 -1.39 -57.38 -27.13
N GLY A 31 -0.18 -57.14 -27.66
CA GLY A 31 0.92 -56.51 -26.94
C GLY A 31 1.50 -57.38 -25.82
N LEU A 32 1.78 -56.78 -24.67
CA LEU A 32 2.51 -57.42 -23.57
C LEU A 32 1.73 -58.58 -22.91
N LYS A 33 0.40 -58.66 -23.13
CA LYS A 33 -0.43 -59.77 -22.67
C LYS A 33 -0.15 -61.06 -23.43
N ASP A 34 0.18 -60.98 -24.71
CA ASP A 34 0.55 -62.14 -25.51
C ASP A 34 1.95 -62.61 -25.11
N VAL A 35 2.89 -61.68 -24.92
CA VAL A 35 4.25 -61.96 -24.45
C VAL A 35 4.27 -62.68 -23.09
N GLN A 36 3.38 -62.30 -22.17
CA GLN A 36 3.27 -62.98 -20.87
C GLN A 36 2.77 -64.43 -20.98
N ARG A 37 2.02 -64.77 -22.04
CA ARG A 37 1.49 -66.12 -22.25
C ARG A 37 2.49 -67.05 -22.95
N GLU A 38 3.58 -66.50 -23.49
CA GLU A 38 4.64 -67.29 -24.10
C GLU A 38 5.45 -68.04 -23.03
N PRO A 39 5.50 -69.39 -23.07
CA PRO A 39 6.28 -70.19 -22.13
C PRO A 39 7.76 -69.81 -22.15
N GLU A 40 8.31 -69.58 -23.36
CA GLU A 40 9.71 -69.23 -23.59
C GLU A 40 10.13 -67.95 -22.84
N CYS A 41 9.26 -66.94 -22.78
CA CYS A 41 9.54 -65.69 -22.08
C CYS A 41 9.63 -65.88 -20.56
N ASN A 42 8.76 -66.72 -19.98
CA ASN A 42 8.78 -66.98 -18.55
C ASN A 42 9.95 -67.90 -18.17
N GLU A 43 10.25 -68.91 -18.98
CA GLU A 43 11.41 -69.80 -18.80
C GLU A 43 12.72 -69.02 -18.85
N GLU A 44 12.90 -68.16 -19.86
CA GLU A 44 14.10 -67.33 -20.00
C GLU A 44 14.28 -66.41 -18.78
N TRP A 45 13.21 -65.79 -18.29
CA TRP A 45 13.26 -64.98 -17.06
C TRP A 45 13.63 -65.79 -15.81
N GLN A 46 13.19 -67.04 -15.67
CA GLN A 46 13.54 -67.89 -14.53
C GLN A 46 15.02 -68.32 -14.60
N CYS A 47 15.53 -68.58 -15.80
CA CYS A 47 16.93 -68.97 -16.03
C CYS A 47 17.94 -67.82 -15.86
N LEU A 48 17.51 -66.56 -15.96
CA LEU A 48 18.40 -65.41 -15.74
C LEU A 48 18.98 -65.40 -14.31
N THR A 49 20.29 -65.16 -14.23
CA THR A 49 21.01 -64.96 -12.98
C THR A 49 20.65 -63.64 -12.32
N LYS A 50 20.99 -63.48 -11.03
CA LYS A 50 20.77 -62.23 -10.30
C LYS A 50 21.49 -61.03 -10.93
N GLN A 51 22.65 -61.26 -11.54
CA GLN A 51 23.40 -60.19 -12.22
C GLN A 51 22.69 -59.73 -13.49
N GLU A 52 22.12 -60.66 -14.27
CA GLU A 52 21.39 -60.35 -15.51
C GLU A 52 20.00 -59.73 -15.25
N LYS A 53 19.40 -60.01 -14.09
CA LYS A 53 18.18 -59.33 -13.62
C LYS A 53 18.44 -57.90 -13.14
N GLY A 54 19.66 -57.58 -12.75
CA GLY A 54 20.06 -56.30 -12.17
C GLY A 54 19.65 -55.06 -12.97
N PRO A 55 19.86 -55.00 -14.30
CA PRO A 55 19.42 -53.87 -15.13
C PRO A 55 17.90 -53.64 -15.08
N TYR A 56 17.10 -54.71 -15.11
CA TYR A 56 15.64 -54.62 -15.07
C TYR A 56 15.13 -54.23 -13.67
N GLU A 57 15.78 -54.69 -12.61
CA GLU A 57 15.51 -54.26 -11.24
C GLU A 57 15.84 -52.78 -11.03
N ALA A 58 16.94 -52.29 -11.61
CA ALA A 58 17.28 -50.87 -11.60
C ALA A 58 16.24 -50.02 -12.33
N MET A 59 15.74 -50.48 -13.49
CA MET A 59 14.65 -49.82 -14.21
C MET A 59 13.35 -49.78 -13.40
N ALA A 60 12.98 -50.87 -12.73
CA ALA A 60 11.81 -50.91 -11.85
C ALA A 60 11.95 -50.01 -10.63
N LYS A 61 13.16 -49.92 -10.05
CA LYS A 61 13.46 -48.99 -8.96
C LYS A 61 13.35 -47.54 -9.42
N ASN A 62 13.87 -47.22 -10.60
CA ASN A 62 13.75 -45.89 -11.19
C ASN A 62 12.29 -45.53 -11.51
N ASP A 63 11.49 -46.43 -12.08
CA ASP A 63 10.05 -46.20 -12.32
C ASP A 63 9.29 -45.93 -11.02
N LYS A 64 9.61 -46.66 -9.95
CA LYS A 64 9.06 -46.42 -8.62
C LYS A 64 9.46 -45.04 -8.09
N ILE A 65 10.72 -44.65 -8.20
CA ILE A 65 11.21 -43.33 -7.80
C ILE A 65 10.54 -42.22 -8.63
N THR A 66 10.50 -42.35 -9.96
CA THR A 66 9.85 -41.40 -10.86
C THR A 66 8.35 -41.27 -10.57
N SER A 67 7.65 -42.37 -10.25
CA SER A 67 6.25 -42.34 -9.86
C SER A 67 6.00 -41.64 -8.52
N GLN A 68 6.97 -41.70 -7.59
CA GLN A 68 6.93 -40.98 -6.31
C GLN A 68 7.33 -39.52 -6.45
N ILE A 69 8.22 -39.20 -7.38
CA ILE A 69 8.71 -37.83 -7.64
C ILE A 69 7.75 -37.04 -8.52
N SER A 70 7.04 -37.71 -9.44
CA SER A 70 6.12 -37.11 -10.42
C SER A 70 5.20 -36.08 -9.75
N SER A 71 5.54 -34.80 -9.94
CA SER A 71 4.90 -33.61 -9.36
C SER A 71 3.42 -33.43 -9.75
N LYS A 72 2.86 -34.34 -10.56
CA LYS A 72 1.49 -34.24 -11.07
C LYS A 72 0.43 -34.20 -9.97
N ASP A 73 0.68 -34.82 -8.81
CA ASP A 73 -0.29 -34.91 -7.72
C ASP A 73 0.17 -34.22 -6.41
N LYS A 74 1.34 -33.57 -6.40
CA LYS A 74 1.79 -32.88 -5.19
C LYS A 74 0.98 -31.60 -5.01
N LYS A 75 0.40 -31.46 -3.82
CA LYS A 75 -0.39 -30.31 -3.41
C LYS A 75 0.29 -29.59 -2.23
N THR A 76 0.09 -28.28 -2.14
CA THR A 76 0.47 -27.51 -0.96
C THR A 76 -0.37 -27.93 0.25
N SER A 77 0.00 -27.47 1.45
CA SER A 77 -0.82 -27.63 2.67
C SER A 77 -2.23 -27.02 2.53
N TYR A 78 -2.41 -26.13 1.55
CA TYR A 78 -3.69 -25.50 1.21
C TYR A 78 -4.44 -26.23 0.08
N GLY A 79 -3.92 -27.37 -0.40
CA GLY A 79 -4.57 -28.20 -1.41
C GLY A 79 -4.37 -27.75 -2.86
N GLU A 80 -3.55 -26.73 -3.11
CA GLU A 80 -3.25 -26.21 -4.45
C GLU A 80 -2.19 -27.08 -5.14
N SER A 81 -2.33 -27.33 -6.44
CA SER A 81 -1.36 -28.13 -7.20
C SER A 81 -0.03 -27.38 -7.34
N ILE A 82 1.08 -28.00 -6.94
CA ILE A 82 2.42 -27.40 -7.06
C ILE A 82 2.75 -27.09 -8.53
N ASN A 83 2.38 -27.98 -9.46
CA ASN A 83 2.60 -27.76 -10.89
C ASN A 83 1.87 -26.51 -11.41
N MET A 84 0.65 -26.24 -10.93
CA MET A 84 -0.07 -25.02 -11.32
C MET A 84 0.60 -23.75 -10.78
N ILE A 85 1.16 -23.81 -9.57
CA ILE A 85 1.92 -22.69 -8.98
C ILE A 85 3.19 -22.43 -9.78
N GLU A 86 3.98 -23.47 -10.06
CA GLU A 86 5.22 -23.38 -10.85
C GLU A 86 4.95 -22.85 -12.27
N GLN A 87 3.85 -23.29 -12.91
CA GLN A 87 3.43 -22.79 -14.22
C GLN A 87 3.08 -21.30 -14.17
N LYS A 88 2.30 -20.87 -13.17
CA LYS A 88 1.93 -19.47 -12.99
C LYS A 88 3.17 -18.58 -12.73
N GLU A 89 4.11 -19.06 -11.93
CA GLU A 89 5.37 -18.36 -11.68
C GLU A 89 6.21 -18.22 -12.96
N LEU A 90 6.27 -19.30 -13.76
CA LEU A 90 6.96 -19.29 -15.05
C LEU A 90 6.30 -18.33 -16.06
N GLU A 91 4.98 -18.24 -16.07
CA GLU A 91 4.23 -17.26 -16.89
C GLU A 91 4.53 -15.82 -16.47
N ILE A 92 4.51 -15.53 -15.16
CA ILE A 92 4.86 -14.21 -14.62
C ILE A 92 6.32 -13.85 -14.98
N MET A 93 7.25 -14.79 -14.83
CA MET A 93 8.66 -14.57 -15.20
C MET A 93 8.82 -14.32 -16.70
N LYS A 94 8.14 -15.08 -17.55
CA LYS A 94 8.17 -14.88 -19.01
C LYS A 94 7.61 -13.52 -19.40
N PHE A 95 6.46 -13.15 -18.85
CA PHE A 95 5.84 -11.84 -19.09
C PHE A 95 6.76 -10.70 -18.66
N LYS A 96 7.37 -10.81 -17.47
CA LYS A 96 8.32 -9.80 -16.99
C LYS A 96 9.53 -9.69 -17.91
N LYS A 97 10.07 -10.80 -18.40
CA LYS A 97 11.20 -10.79 -19.34
C LYS A 97 10.82 -10.17 -20.68
N GLU A 98 9.64 -10.49 -21.22
CA GLU A 98 9.11 -9.88 -22.45
C GLU A 98 8.95 -8.37 -22.29
N MET A 99 8.34 -7.93 -21.19
CA MET A 99 8.19 -6.51 -20.85
C MET A 99 9.54 -5.78 -20.84
N GLN A 100 10.54 -6.32 -20.13
CA GLN A 100 11.87 -5.70 -20.06
C GLN A 100 12.51 -5.54 -21.43
N GLU A 101 12.46 -6.59 -22.27
CA GLU A 101 13.05 -6.54 -23.60
C GLU A 101 12.28 -5.59 -24.52
N ASN A 102 10.95 -5.58 -24.46
CA ASN A 102 10.13 -4.67 -25.26
C ASN A 102 10.42 -3.20 -24.93
N ILE A 103 10.43 -2.84 -23.64
CA ILE A 103 10.77 -1.48 -23.21
C ILE A 103 12.17 -1.10 -23.71
N LYS A 104 13.15 -1.97 -23.51
CA LYS A 104 14.53 -1.74 -23.95
C LYS A 104 14.61 -1.52 -25.47
N VAL A 105 13.93 -2.33 -26.27
CA VAL A 105 13.92 -2.20 -27.74
C VAL A 105 13.28 -0.87 -28.16
N ILE A 106 12.16 -0.48 -27.54
CA ILE A 106 11.46 0.78 -27.82
C ILE A 106 12.39 1.96 -27.51
N ILE A 107 12.98 2.01 -26.31
CA ILE A 107 13.84 3.13 -25.91
C ILE A 107 15.09 3.18 -26.79
N LYS A 108 15.79 2.06 -27.03
CA LYS A 108 16.99 2.05 -27.88
C LYS A 108 16.68 2.50 -29.31
N SER A 109 15.56 2.05 -29.87
CA SER A 109 15.13 2.49 -31.20
C SER A 109 14.85 3.99 -31.22
N ALA A 110 14.24 4.52 -30.17
CA ALA A 110 13.94 5.94 -30.04
C ALA A 110 15.18 6.83 -29.87
N VAL A 111 16.18 6.35 -29.15
CA VAL A 111 17.49 7.01 -29.04
C VAL A 111 18.21 7.01 -30.39
N ASN A 112 18.29 5.85 -31.05
CA ASN A 112 18.98 5.71 -32.34
C ASN A 112 18.38 6.59 -33.44
N LEU A 113 17.07 6.81 -33.39
CA LEU A 113 16.32 7.63 -34.33
C LEU A 113 16.13 9.08 -33.86
N ASN A 114 16.75 9.47 -32.73
CA ASN A 114 16.67 10.82 -32.13
C ASN A 114 15.23 11.33 -31.92
N PHE A 115 14.29 10.44 -31.62
CA PHE A 115 12.89 10.81 -31.34
C PHE A 115 12.47 10.56 -29.90
N LEU A 116 13.37 10.10 -29.03
CA LEU A 116 13.05 9.78 -27.63
C LEU A 116 12.28 10.90 -26.90
N PRO A 117 12.62 12.19 -27.01
CA PRO A 117 11.83 13.26 -26.38
C PRO A 117 10.36 13.29 -26.81
N LYS A 118 10.09 12.93 -28.07
CA LYS A 118 8.75 12.97 -28.69
C LYS A 118 7.95 11.69 -28.51
N LEU A 119 8.60 10.62 -28.05
CA LEU A 119 7.95 9.34 -27.84
C LEU A 119 6.89 9.48 -26.74
N LYS A 120 5.67 9.01 -27.04
CA LYS A 120 4.52 9.09 -26.15
C LYS A 120 4.36 7.79 -25.36
N PHE A 121 4.18 7.92 -24.06
CA PHE A 121 3.91 6.84 -23.12
C PHE A 121 2.51 7.04 -22.52
N CYS A 122 1.75 5.96 -22.33
CA CYS A 122 0.49 6.02 -21.61
C CYS A 122 0.70 5.62 -20.16
N ILE A 123 0.56 6.55 -19.22
CA ILE A 123 0.68 6.31 -17.77
C ILE A 123 -0.69 6.21 -17.12
N VAL A 124 -0.87 5.32 -16.14
CA VAL A 124 -2.17 4.99 -15.56
C VAL A 124 -2.12 4.91 -14.04
N HIS A 125 -3.10 5.54 -13.38
CA HIS A 125 -3.30 5.45 -11.93
C HIS A 125 -4.74 5.11 -11.59
N VAL A 126 -4.93 4.33 -10.51
CA VAL A 126 -6.25 3.89 -10.04
C VAL A 126 -6.30 3.97 -8.52
N ASN A 127 -7.20 4.81 -8.01
CA ASN A 127 -7.68 4.73 -6.64
C ASN A 127 -8.79 3.69 -6.55
N TYR A 128 -8.88 3.03 -5.40
CA TYR A 128 -9.87 1.98 -5.14
C TYR A 128 -10.46 2.14 -3.75
N PHE A 129 -11.70 1.69 -3.57
CA PHE A 129 -12.39 1.73 -2.28
C PHE A 129 -12.02 0.55 -1.38
N PHE A 130 -12.01 -0.66 -1.93
CA PHE A 130 -11.78 -1.89 -1.17
C PHE A 130 -11.24 -2.99 -2.07
N THR A 131 -10.78 -4.06 -1.46
CA THR A 131 -10.33 -5.27 -2.15
C THR A 131 -11.23 -6.45 -1.85
N LYS A 132 -11.37 -7.37 -2.80
CA LYS A 132 -12.07 -8.63 -2.62
C LYS A 132 -11.22 -9.77 -3.16
N ILE A 133 -11.30 -10.94 -2.52
CA ILE A 133 -10.65 -12.15 -3.02
C ILE A 133 -11.68 -12.91 -3.87
N VAL A 134 -11.38 -13.10 -5.15
CA VAL A 134 -12.19 -13.87 -6.10
C VAL A 134 -11.29 -14.92 -6.74
N ASN A 135 -11.63 -16.19 -6.62
CA ASN A 135 -10.83 -17.30 -7.18
C ASN A 135 -9.34 -17.26 -6.77
N ASN A 136 -9.05 -17.01 -5.48
CA ASN A 136 -7.70 -16.82 -4.94
C ASN A 136 -6.90 -15.65 -5.58
N ALA A 137 -7.57 -14.74 -6.29
CA ALA A 137 -6.97 -13.51 -6.81
C ALA A 137 -7.56 -12.29 -6.10
N LEU A 138 -6.71 -11.30 -5.84
CA LEU A 138 -7.12 -10.03 -5.25
C LEU A 138 -7.66 -9.12 -6.35
N GLU A 139 -8.94 -8.78 -6.28
CA GLU A 139 -9.59 -7.79 -7.14
C GLU A 139 -9.80 -6.49 -6.38
N TYR A 140 -9.51 -5.38 -7.05
CA TYR A 140 -9.69 -4.03 -6.51
C TYR A 140 -10.98 -3.41 -7.07
N PHE A 141 -11.74 -2.73 -6.23
CA PHE A 141 -12.94 -2.01 -6.64
C PHE A 141 -12.63 -0.52 -6.86
N PRO A 142 -12.65 -0.01 -8.11
CA PRO A 142 -12.15 1.32 -8.41
C PRO A 142 -13.01 2.43 -7.80
N ALA A 143 -12.37 3.50 -7.36
CA ALA A 143 -12.96 4.73 -6.86
C ALA A 143 -12.72 5.90 -7.84
N GLU A 144 -11.55 5.93 -8.46
CA GLU A 144 -11.17 6.94 -9.45
C GLU A 144 -10.03 6.39 -10.30
N TYR A 145 -9.98 6.72 -11.59
CA TYR A 145 -8.84 6.38 -12.43
C TYR A 145 -8.48 7.52 -13.37
N ALA A 146 -7.22 7.52 -13.81
CA ALA A 146 -6.72 8.43 -14.82
C ALA A 146 -5.75 7.71 -15.76
N PHE A 147 -5.84 8.02 -17.06
CA PHE A 147 -4.92 7.64 -18.11
C PHE A 147 -4.34 8.92 -18.72
N GLY A 148 -3.03 9.06 -18.69
CA GLY A 148 -2.32 10.22 -19.21
C GLY A 148 -1.41 9.84 -20.37
N VAL A 149 -1.41 10.66 -21.42
CA VAL A 149 -0.42 10.57 -22.49
C VAL A 149 0.72 11.52 -22.18
N PHE A 150 1.90 10.96 -21.96
CA PHE A 150 3.10 11.66 -21.54
C PHE A 150 4.19 11.58 -22.60
N SER A 151 4.86 12.69 -22.89
CA SER A 151 6.13 12.74 -23.60
C SER A 151 7.11 13.61 -22.83
N LEU A 152 8.41 13.40 -23.04
CA LEU A 152 9.44 14.22 -22.40
C LEU A 152 9.48 15.64 -22.99
N GLU A 153 9.07 15.84 -24.24
CA GLU A 153 9.03 17.15 -24.92
C GLU A 153 7.85 18.02 -24.46
N ASN A 154 6.68 17.42 -24.22
CA ASN A 154 5.44 18.16 -23.95
C ASN A 154 4.83 17.86 -22.57
N GLY A 155 5.48 17.04 -21.73
CA GLY A 155 4.90 16.59 -20.47
C GLY A 155 3.63 15.77 -20.68
N ILE A 156 2.62 15.97 -19.82
CA ILE A 156 1.29 15.35 -20.00
C ILE A 156 0.50 16.18 -21.02
N GLU A 157 0.19 15.57 -22.16
CA GLU A 157 -0.54 16.20 -23.27
C GLU A 157 -2.05 16.05 -23.12
N GLU A 158 -2.50 14.84 -22.80
CA GLU A 158 -3.92 14.49 -22.74
C GLU A 158 -4.19 13.58 -21.55
N VAL A 159 -5.36 13.74 -20.91
CA VAL A 159 -5.77 12.92 -19.78
C VAL A 159 -7.22 12.48 -19.94
N HIS A 160 -7.47 11.17 -19.91
CA HIS A 160 -8.77 10.60 -19.66
C HIS A 160 -8.91 10.29 -18.17
N HIS A 161 -9.97 10.81 -17.53
CA HIS A 161 -10.18 10.70 -16.08
C HIS A 161 -11.65 10.42 -15.79
N ALA A 162 -11.91 9.58 -14.79
CA ALA A 162 -13.25 9.37 -14.26
C ALA A 162 -13.21 9.02 -12.76
N ILE A 163 -14.22 9.50 -12.03
CA ILE A 163 -14.58 9.03 -10.69
C ILE A 163 -15.65 7.95 -10.86
N VAL A 164 -15.54 6.86 -10.11
CA VAL A 164 -16.45 5.71 -10.19
C VAL A 164 -17.43 5.77 -9.02
N SER A 165 -18.72 5.70 -9.35
CA SER A 165 -19.84 5.84 -8.39
C SER A 165 -20.73 4.61 -8.32
N THR A 166 -20.20 3.45 -8.72
CA THR A 166 -20.97 2.20 -8.71
C THR A 166 -21.28 1.74 -7.29
N LYS A 167 -22.46 1.15 -7.09
CA LYS A 167 -22.96 0.72 -5.78
C LYS A 167 -22.00 -0.25 -5.09
N ILE A 168 -21.60 0.07 -3.87
CA ILE A 168 -20.75 -0.79 -3.06
C ILE A 168 -21.53 -2.05 -2.61
N PRO A 169 -20.99 -3.26 -2.84
CA PRO A 169 -21.63 -4.50 -2.39
C PRO A 169 -21.74 -4.59 -0.86
N LEU A 170 -22.73 -5.37 -0.39
CA LEU A 170 -22.93 -5.63 1.03
C LEU A 170 -21.65 -6.25 1.65
N GLY A 171 -21.26 -5.78 2.84
CA GLY A 171 -20.09 -6.27 3.58
C GLY A 171 -18.83 -5.40 3.44
N TYR A 172 -18.72 -4.57 2.40
CA TYR A 172 -17.51 -3.78 2.11
C TYR A 172 -17.58 -2.31 2.50
N ARG A 173 -18.73 -1.85 3.02
CA ARG A 173 -18.95 -0.42 3.32
C ARG A 173 -17.91 0.16 4.30
N ARG A 174 -17.55 -0.59 5.35
CA ARG A 174 -16.58 -0.14 6.35
C ARG A 174 -15.19 0.07 5.74
N GLU A 175 -14.67 -0.94 5.04
CA GLU A 175 -13.37 -0.85 4.35
C GLU A 175 -13.36 0.30 3.33
N ALA A 176 -14.44 0.47 2.57
CA ALA A 176 -14.56 1.56 1.62
C ALA A 176 -14.52 2.94 2.27
N LEU A 177 -15.17 3.12 3.43
CA LEU A 177 -15.13 4.36 4.20
C LEU A 177 -13.74 4.61 4.78
N GLU A 178 -13.09 3.59 5.34
CA GLU A 178 -11.73 3.68 5.90
C GLU A 178 -10.70 4.02 4.83
N THR A 179 -10.69 3.29 3.71
CA THR A 179 -9.80 3.57 2.57
C THR A 179 -10.02 4.98 2.04
N SER A 180 -11.28 5.38 1.84
CA SER A 180 -11.61 6.72 1.37
C SER A 180 -11.04 7.78 2.31
N ALA A 181 -11.31 7.69 3.61
CA ALA A 181 -10.87 8.69 4.59
C ALA A 181 -9.33 8.77 4.75
N ASN A 182 -8.63 7.66 4.50
CA ASN A 182 -7.18 7.58 4.63
C ASN A 182 -6.43 7.86 3.31
N SER A 183 -7.13 8.09 2.21
CA SER A 183 -6.51 8.31 0.90
C SER A 183 -7.25 9.37 0.08
N HIS A 184 -8.08 8.96 -0.86
CA HIS A 184 -8.65 9.82 -1.89
C HIS A 184 -9.82 10.70 -1.43
N ASN A 185 -10.39 10.52 -0.24
CA ASN A 185 -11.53 11.31 0.27
C ASN A 185 -12.78 11.36 -0.64
N ILE A 186 -12.87 10.48 -1.65
CA ILE A 186 -14.05 10.34 -2.51
C ILE A 186 -15.17 9.63 -1.72
N PRO A 187 -16.36 10.22 -1.55
CA PRO A 187 -17.46 9.58 -0.86
C PRO A 187 -17.87 8.26 -1.52
N VAL A 188 -18.14 7.26 -0.70
CA VAL A 188 -18.65 5.93 -1.10
C VAL A 188 -19.90 6.01 -1.98
N GLU A 189 -20.74 7.02 -1.78
CA GLU A 189 -21.95 7.28 -2.57
C GLU A 189 -21.86 8.66 -3.23
N TYR A 190 -20.77 8.89 -3.98
CA TYR A 190 -20.62 10.12 -4.74
C TYR A 190 -21.62 10.18 -5.90
N PRO A 191 -22.50 11.19 -6.01
CA PRO A 191 -23.53 11.22 -7.07
C PRO A 191 -22.98 11.67 -8.43
N GLY A 192 -21.78 12.26 -8.49
CA GLY A 192 -21.23 12.88 -9.70
C GLY A 192 -20.27 12.01 -10.52
N GLY A 193 -20.07 10.74 -10.15
CA GLY A 193 -19.19 9.82 -10.88
C GLY A 193 -19.94 8.94 -11.87
N GLU A 194 -19.16 8.24 -12.69
CA GLU A 194 -19.67 7.31 -13.69
C GLU A 194 -20.09 5.99 -13.02
N THR A 195 -21.22 5.45 -13.44
CA THR A 195 -21.81 4.26 -12.82
C THR A 195 -21.76 3.04 -13.74
N ASP A 196 -21.70 3.27 -15.06
CA ASP A 196 -21.74 2.24 -16.09
C ASP A 196 -20.34 1.93 -16.62
N PHE A 197 -19.85 0.72 -16.34
CA PHE A 197 -18.55 0.23 -16.80
C PHE A 197 -18.46 0.09 -18.33
N VAL A 198 -19.58 -0.12 -19.03
CA VAL A 198 -19.61 -0.17 -20.51
C VAL A 198 -19.35 1.22 -21.08
N VAL A 199 -19.95 2.25 -20.48
CA VAL A 199 -19.72 3.65 -20.89
C VAL A 199 -18.29 4.07 -20.57
N MET A 200 -17.77 3.70 -19.40
CA MET A 200 -16.35 3.92 -19.06
C MET A 200 -15.41 3.26 -20.07
N TYR A 201 -15.67 2.00 -20.43
CA TYR A 201 -14.87 1.27 -21.42
C TYR A 201 -14.86 1.98 -22.78
N LYS A 202 -16.03 2.38 -23.29
CA LYS A 202 -16.13 3.10 -24.57
C LYS A 202 -15.33 4.40 -24.56
N LYS A 203 -15.48 5.23 -23.52
CA LYS A 203 -14.72 6.48 -23.37
C LYS A 203 -13.21 6.23 -23.30
N LEU A 204 -12.79 5.14 -22.67
CA LEU A 204 -11.38 4.75 -22.61
C LEU A 204 -10.86 4.30 -23.98
N VAL A 205 -11.62 3.48 -24.70
CA VAL A 205 -11.25 3.02 -26.05
C VAL A 205 -11.17 4.21 -27.01
N ASP A 206 -12.16 5.11 -27.01
CA ASP A 206 -12.14 6.32 -27.84
C ASP A 206 -10.87 7.17 -27.59
N PHE A 207 -10.41 7.22 -26.34
CA PHE A 207 -9.18 7.92 -25.96
C PHE A 207 -7.90 7.23 -26.48
N LEU A 208 -7.89 5.90 -26.54
CA LEU A 208 -6.74 5.08 -26.94
C LEU A 208 -6.71 4.73 -28.43
N ASP A 209 -7.85 4.75 -29.12
CA ASP A 209 -8.02 4.30 -30.50
C ASP A 209 -7.13 5.06 -31.49
N SER A 210 -7.01 6.37 -31.31
CA SER A 210 -6.11 7.22 -32.10
C SER A 210 -4.62 6.82 -31.99
N ARG A 211 -4.27 5.96 -31.04
CA ARG A 211 -2.90 5.54 -30.70
C ARG A 211 -2.70 4.04 -30.85
N LYS A 212 -3.67 3.33 -31.41
CA LYS A 212 -3.60 1.89 -31.64
C LYS A 212 -2.57 1.58 -32.73
N LEU A 213 -1.65 0.65 -32.44
CA LEU A 213 -0.69 0.15 -33.41
C LEU A 213 -1.17 -1.22 -33.89
N VAL A 214 -1.58 -1.29 -35.16
CA VAL A 214 -2.21 -2.48 -35.75
C VAL A 214 -3.46 -2.84 -34.95
N ASP A 215 -3.41 -3.90 -34.14
CA ASP A 215 -4.53 -4.39 -33.33
C ASP A 215 -4.27 -4.31 -31.81
N GLN A 216 -3.20 -3.63 -31.39
CA GLN A 216 -2.82 -3.52 -29.98
C GLN A 216 -2.89 -2.07 -29.49
N TYR A 217 -3.52 -1.85 -28.34
CA TYR A 217 -3.49 -0.59 -27.63
C TYR A 217 -2.07 -0.28 -27.12
N PRO A 218 -1.72 1.00 -26.89
CA PRO A 218 -0.42 1.34 -26.34
C PRO A 218 -0.20 0.66 -24.98
N TYR A 219 1.08 0.39 -24.67
CA TYR A 219 1.46 -0.13 -23.36
C TYR A 219 1.06 0.86 -22.26
N LEU A 220 0.42 0.33 -21.22
CA LEU A 220 -0.05 1.09 -20.06
C LEU A 220 0.99 0.98 -18.95
N TYR A 221 1.62 2.08 -18.58
CA TYR A 221 2.64 2.12 -17.54
C TYR A 221 2.05 2.56 -16.20
N THR A 222 2.31 1.80 -15.14
CA THR A 222 1.91 2.13 -13.77
C THR A 222 2.98 1.69 -12.80
N THR A 223 3.00 2.23 -11.59
CA THR A 223 3.87 1.72 -10.52
C THR A 223 3.55 0.27 -10.17
N THR A 224 4.56 -0.48 -9.74
CA THR A 224 4.47 -1.87 -9.27
C THR A 224 3.38 -2.07 -8.22
N THR A 225 3.23 -1.13 -7.28
CA THR A 225 2.23 -1.16 -6.21
C THR A 225 0.79 -1.04 -6.72
N ASN A 226 0.59 -0.35 -7.86
CA ASN A 226 -0.72 -0.07 -8.41
C ASN A 226 -1.12 -1.04 -9.55
N MET A 227 -0.22 -1.93 -9.99
CA MET A 227 -0.49 -2.89 -11.07
C MET A 227 -1.75 -3.73 -10.83
N GLY A 228 -1.97 -4.22 -9.59
CA GLY A 228 -3.15 -5.02 -9.26
C GLY A 228 -4.46 -4.26 -9.42
N ALA A 229 -4.47 -2.98 -9.06
CA ALA A 229 -5.64 -2.12 -9.20
C ALA A 229 -5.93 -1.79 -10.67
N VAL A 230 -4.90 -1.48 -11.47
CA VAL A 230 -5.05 -1.26 -12.93
C VAL A 230 -5.52 -2.51 -13.63
N GLN A 231 -4.94 -3.68 -13.33
CA GLN A 231 -5.37 -4.96 -13.90
C GLN A 231 -6.83 -5.26 -13.56
N SER A 232 -7.25 -5.00 -12.32
CA SER A 232 -8.64 -5.17 -11.89
C SER A 232 -9.59 -4.23 -12.61
N LEU A 233 -9.20 -2.97 -12.79
CA LEU A 233 -10.00 -1.99 -13.55
C LEU A 233 -10.18 -2.44 -15.01
N ILE A 234 -9.09 -2.74 -15.72
CA ILE A 234 -9.14 -3.16 -17.12
C ILE A 234 -9.98 -4.43 -17.29
N THR A 235 -9.82 -5.40 -16.38
CA THR A 235 -10.62 -6.63 -16.38
C THR A 235 -12.10 -6.31 -16.20
N LYS A 236 -12.47 -5.48 -15.22
CA LYS A 236 -13.87 -5.06 -15.00
C LYS A 236 -14.49 -4.34 -16.20
N LEU A 237 -13.74 -3.41 -16.80
CA LEU A 237 -14.20 -2.65 -17.96
C LEU A 237 -14.39 -3.57 -19.18
N SER A 238 -13.43 -4.46 -19.43
CA SER A 238 -13.47 -5.39 -20.57
C SER A 238 -14.56 -6.45 -20.39
N ASP A 239 -14.70 -7.02 -19.20
CA ASP A 239 -15.74 -8.01 -18.89
C ASP A 239 -17.15 -7.41 -19.03
N ALA A 240 -17.34 -6.15 -18.60
CA ALA A 240 -18.60 -5.43 -18.77
C ALA A 240 -18.94 -5.19 -20.24
N ALA A 241 -17.94 -4.86 -21.06
CA ALA A 241 -18.09 -4.65 -22.50
C ALA A 241 -18.10 -5.95 -23.34
N GLN A 242 -17.83 -7.11 -22.73
CA GLN A 242 -17.63 -8.40 -23.40
C GLN A 242 -16.46 -8.40 -24.42
N GLU A 243 -15.41 -7.63 -24.12
CA GLU A 243 -14.25 -7.44 -24.99
C GLU A 243 -13.01 -8.18 -24.48
N ASN A 244 -12.03 -8.38 -25.38
CA ASN A 244 -10.81 -9.09 -25.03
C ASN A 244 -9.85 -8.23 -24.19
N LYS A 245 -9.69 -8.59 -22.92
CA LYS A 245 -8.74 -7.95 -21.98
C LYS A 245 -7.27 -8.06 -22.36
N ASP A 246 -6.88 -9.07 -23.14
CA ASP A 246 -5.48 -9.32 -23.53
C ASP A 246 -4.93 -8.27 -24.52
N GLN A 247 -5.80 -7.39 -25.05
CA GLN A 247 -5.42 -6.25 -25.87
C GLN A 247 -4.65 -5.18 -25.07
N PHE A 248 -4.84 -5.12 -23.75
CA PHE A 248 -4.19 -4.16 -22.87
C PHE A 248 -2.99 -4.79 -22.16
N LYS A 249 -1.79 -4.34 -22.52
CA LYS A 249 -0.55 -4.76 -21.84
C LYS A 249 -0.14 -3.72 -20.80
N ILE A 250 -0.10 -4.13 -19.53
CA ILE A 250 0.27 -3.28 -18.39
C ILE A 250 1.73 -3.54 -18.00
N TYR A 251 2.55 -2.50 -18.04
CA TYR A 251 3.99 -2.51 -17.77
C TYR A 251 4.36 -1.70 -16.52
N GLU A 252 5.49 -2.07 -15.92
CA GLU A 252 6.06 -1.41 -14.75
C GLU A 252 6.69 -0.06 -15.14
N LEU A 253 6.25 1.03 -14.50
CA LEU A 253 6.80 2.37 -14.70
C LEU A 253 8.25 2.48 -14.22
N GLU A 254 8.59 1.77 -13.15
CA GLU A 254 9.95 1.65 -12.60
C GLU A 254 10.91 1.00 -13.62
N SER A 255 10.40 0.06 -14.41
CA SER A 255 11.16 -0.58 -15.48
C SER A 255 11.38 0.38 -16.65
N LEU A 256 10.37 1.16 -17.01
CA LEU A 256 10.53 2.25 -17.99
C LEU A 256 11.60 3.25 -17.52
N PHE A 257 11.53 3.70 -16.27
CA PHE A 257 12.52 4.58 -15.66
C PHE A 257 13.93 4.00 -15.77
N THR A 258 14.10 2.73 -15.41
CA THR A 258 15.41 2.06 -15.42
C THR A 258 16.01 2.04 -16.83
N HIS A 259 15.22 1.74 -17.87
CA HIS A 259 15.71 1.73 -19.25
C HIS A 259 15.98 3.15 -19.78
N LEU A 260 15.16 4.14 -19.42
CA LEU A 260 15.44 5.54 -19.74
C LEU A 260 16.75 6.01 -19.11
N ALA A 261 16.94 5.72 -17.82
CA ALA A 261 18.16 6.07 -17.08
C ALA A 261 19.39 5.38 -17.66
N ASN A 262 19.30 4.09 -17.99
CA ASN A 262 20.41 3.36 -18.61
C ASN A 262 20.87 3.94 -19.96
N GLU A 263 19.98 4.63 -20.68
CA GLU A 263 20.30 5.29 -21.95
C GLU A 263 20.75 6.74 -21.72
N ALA A 264 20.05 7.50 -20.88
CA ALA A 264 20.35 8.90 -20.57
C ALA A 264 21.65 9.08 -19.76
N TYR A 265 22.00 8.11 -18.92
CA TYR A 265 23.14 8.20 -17.98
C TYR A 265 24.40 7.49 -18.48
N LYS A 266 24.43 6.97 -19.71
CA LYS A 266 25.63 6.28 -20.26
C LYS A 266 26.91 7.12 -20.18
N ASN A 267 26.76 8.43 -20.33
CA ASN A 267 27.87 9.38 -20.36
C ASN A 267 28.08 10.11 -19.02
N ARG A 268 27.26 9.81 -18.01
CA ARG A 268 27.31 10.43 -16.68
C ARG A 268 28.24 9.63 -15.77
N THR A 269 29.14 10.33 -15.07
CA THR A 269 30.07 9.71 -14.10
C THR A 269 29.64 9.93 -12.65
N ASP A 270 28.56 10.69 -12.41
CA ASP A 270 28.09 11.09 -11.08
C ASP A 270 27.12 10.09 -10.42
N ARG A 271 26.67 9.05 -11.14
CA ARG A 271 25.71 8.06 -10.62
C ARG A 271 26.17 6.63 -10.88
N ASP A 272 25.95 5.75 -9.90
CA ASP A 272 26.18 4.31 -10.06
C ASP A 272 25.00 3.66 -10.78
N ILE A 273 25.27 3.09 -11.96
CA ILE A 273 24.30 2.41 -12.81
C ILE A 273 23.65 1.22 -12.09
N ASN A 274 24.38 0.53 -11.21
CA ASN A 274 23.87 -0.65 -10.50
C ASN A 274 22.75 -0.31 -9.50
N CYS A 275 22.73 0.94 -9.01
CA CYS A 275 21.72 1.42 -8.07
C CYS A 275 20.44 1.93 -8.76
N ILE A 276 20.41 2.04 -10.10
CA ILE A 276 19.27 2.60 -10.84
C ILE A 276 17.96 1.84 -10.57
N PRO A 277 17.90 0.49 -10.60
CA PRO A 277 16.64 -0.22 -10.35
C PRO A 277 16.09 0.02 -8.93
N ILE A 278 16.97 0.10 -7.95
CA ILE A 278 16.61 0.40 -6.55
C ILE A 278 16.10 1.84 -6.45
N TYR A 279 16.80 2.78 -7.09
CA TYR A 279 16.37 4.17 -7.15
C TYR A 279 15.00 4.33 -7.80
N ALA A 280 14.75 3.63 -8.92
CA ALA A 280 13.48 3.63 -9.62
C ALA A 280 12.32 3.13 -8.73
N GLY A 281 12.57 2.11 -7.90
CA GLY A 281 11.60 1.60 -6.93
C GLY A 281 11.20 2.61 -5.85
N HIS A 282 12.06 3.57 -5.54
CA HIS A 282 11.80 4.58 -4.52
C HIS A 282 11.35 5.93 -5.09
N ILE A 283 11.74 6.29 -6.30
CA ILE A 283 11.55 7.66 -6.81
C ILE A 283 10.08 8.05 -6.90
N PHE A 284 9.21 7.13 -7.33
CA PHE A 284 7.77 7.38 -7.45
C PHE A 284 7.01 7.33 -6.12
N THR A 285 7.68 6.92 -5.04
CA THR A 285 7.15 7.00 -3.66
C THR A 285 7.52 8.30 -2.96
N ARG A 286 8.39 9.11 -3.58
CA ARG A 286 8.79 10.40 -3.02
C ARG A 286 7.67 11.40 -3.19
N TYR A 287 7.32 12.03 -2.07
CA TYR A 287 6.34 13.09 -2.02
C TYR A 287 6.93 14.45 -2.42
N THR A 288 7.71 14.52 -3.50
CA THR A 288 8.39 15.77 -3.91
C THR A 288 7.38 16.86 -4.30
N TYR A 289 6.27 16.45 -4.92
CA TYR A 289 5.31 17.34 -5.55
C TYR A 289 3.92 17.31 -4.90
N ILE A 290 3.79 16.77 -3.69
CA ILE A 290 2.47 16.58 -3.04
C ILE A 290 1.74 17.88 -2.71
N PHE A 291 2.48 18.98 -2.52
CA PHE A 291 1.90 20.26 -2.14
C PHE A 291 1.55 21.13 -3.36
N GLU A 292 1.87 20.66 -4.56
CA GLU A 292 1.58 21.38 -5.80
C GLU A 292 0.10 21.21 -6.16
N LYS A 293 -0.56 22.32 -6.47
CA LYS A 293 -2.01 22.39 -6.73
C LYS A 293 -2.28 22.88 -8.15
N GLY A 294 -3.51 22.64 -8.63
CA GLY A 294 -4.01 23.09 -9.92
C GLY A 294 -4.03 22.02 -11.01
N PHE A 295 -3.73 20.76 -10.66
CA PHE A 295 -3.65 19.62 -11.59
C PHE A 295 -4.61 18.49 -11.23
N GLU A 296 -5.28 18.62 -10.10
CA GLU A 296 -6.28 17.70 -9.60
C GLU A 296 -7.55 17.67 -10.46
N CYS A 297 -8.41 16.68 -10.18
CA CYS A 297 -9.71 16.62 -10.82
C CYS A 297 -10.66 17.68 -10.25
N HIS A 298 -11.78 17.90 -10.94
CA HIS A 298 -12.75 18.91 -10.53
C HIS A 298 -13.28 18.67 -9.11
N PHE A 299 -13.47 17.41 -8.70
CA PHE A 299 -13.90 17.08 -7.34
C PHE A 299 -12.85 17.47 -6.30
N HIS A 300 -11.61 16.99 -6.46
CA HIS A 300 -10.51 17.24 -5.51
C HIS A 300 -10.01 18.69 -5.49
N LYS A 301 -10.45 19.53 -6.44
CA LYS A 301 -10.22 20.97 -6.41
C LYS A 301 -10.99 21.67 -5.29
N TYR A 302 -12.15 21.12 -4.91
CA TYR A 302 -13.07 21.73 -3.94
C TYR A 302 -13.19 20.95 -2.63
N VAL A 303 -12.50 19.81 -2.52
CA VAL A 303 -12.45 19.02 -1.29
C VAL A 303 -11.14 19.29 -0.57
N ASP A 304 -11.24 19.55 0.73
CA ASP A 304 -10.08 19.71 1.59
C ASP A 304 -9.43 18.35 1.85
N GLY A 305 -8.21 18.16 1.35
CA GLY A 305 -7.42 16.93 1.51
C GLY A 305 -7.76 15.84 0.50
N GLY A 306 -6.81 14.94 0.24
CA GLY A 306 -6.94 13.87 -0.76
C GLY A 306 -6.57 14.32 -2.18
N THR A 307 -6.27 15.61 -2.38
CA THR A 307 -5.77 16.17 -3.65
C THR A 307 -4.45 15.52 -4.08
N GLU A 308 -3.61 15.17 -3.12
CA GLU A 308 -2.35 14.45 -3.29
C GLU A 308 -2.53 13.00 -3.77
N HIS A 309 -3.70 12.42 -3.47
CA HIS A 309 -4.08 11.07 -3.88
C HIS A 309 -4.91 11.03 -5.16
N CYS A 310 -5.43 12.17 -5.63
CA CYS A 310 -6.19 12.24 -6.88
C CYS A 310 -5.42 11.59 -8.03
N SER A 311 -6.04 10.66 -8.75
CA SER A 311 -5.37 9.92 -9.83
C SER A 311 -4.75 10.85 -10.87
N LYS A 312 -5.41 11.97 -11.19
CA LYS A 312 -4.87 12.97 -12.12
C LYS A 312 -3.65 13.69 -11.57
N SER A 313 -3.67 14.08 -10.29
CA SER A 313 -2.52 14.68 -9.61
C SER A 313 -1.34 13.71 -9.56
N VAL A 314 -1.58 12.43 -9.26
CA VAL A 314 -0.53 11.40 -9.20
C VAL A 314 0.17 11.22 -10.55
N LEU A 315 -0.59 11.16 -11.65
CA LEU A 315 0.01 11.12 -12.99
C LEU A 315 0.93 12.32 -13.24
N GLN A 316 0.48 13.52 -12.86
CA GLN A 316 1.28 14.74 -13.02
C GLN A 316 2.57 14.70 -12.20
N GLN A 317 2.52 14.20 -10.97
CA GLN A 317 3.70 14.03 -10.12
C GLN A 317 4.70 13.04 -10.73
N TRP A 318 4.22 11.92 -11.29
CA TRP A 318 5.09 10.97 -11.99
C TRP A 318 5.72 11.59 -13.23
N ALA A 319 4.95 12.35 -14.01
CA ALA A 319 5.46 13.05 -15.20
C ALA A 319 6.55 14.06 -14.84
N TRP A 320 6.35 14.90 -13.82
CA TRP A 320 7.39 15.84 -13.37
C TRP A 320 8.63 15.12 -12.83
N THR A 321 8.44 14.02 -12.10
CA THR A 321 9.55 13.18 -11.64
C THR A 321 10.37 12.64 -12.81
N LEU A 322 9.73 12.21 -13.90
CA LEU A 322 10.43 11.78 -15.12
C LEU A 322 11.13 12.96 -15.81
N CYS A 323 10.47 14.11 -15.90
CA CYS A 323 11.03 15.30 -16.53
C CYS A 323 12.29 15.80 -15.80
N ASP A 324 12.26 15.87 -14.47
CA ASP A 324 13.41 16.29 -13.66
C ASP A 324 14.65 15.42 -13.88
N GLU A 325 14.44 14.11 -14.02
CA GLU A 325 15.54 13.16 -14.17
C GLU A 325 16.06 13.13 -15.61
N PHE A 326 15.19 13.29 -16.61
CA PHE A 326 15.53 12.98 -18.00
C PHE A 326 15.51 14.16 -18.98
N CYS A 327 14.83 15.28 -18.69
CA CYS A 327 14.79 16.40 -19.64
C CYS A 327 16.17 17.01 -19.88
N GLU A 328 16.91 17.36 -18.82
CA GLU A 328 18.24 17.97 -18.95
C GLU A 328 19.25 17.04 -19.67
N PRO A 329 19.41 15.76 -19.27
CA PRO A 329 20.31 14.83 -19.98
C PRO A 329 19.97 14.61 -21.46
N LEU A 330 18.69 14.76 -21.83
CA LEU A 330 18.21 14.58 -23.21
C LEU A 330 18.10 15.90 -23.97
N GLY A 331 18.58 17.01 -23.41
CA GLY A 331 18.59 18.32 -24.07
C GLY A 331 17.21 18.95 -24.22
N VAL A 332 16.22 18.52 -23.43
CA VAL A 332 14.87 19.09 -23.43
C VAL A 332 14.80 20.28 -22.47
N VAL A 333 14.33 21.42 -22.98
CA VAL A 333 14.17 22.63 -22.18
C VAL A 333 12.94 22.52 -21.28
N MET A 334 13.16 22.45 -19.96
CA MET A 334 12.07 22.34 -18.99
C MET A 334 11.23 23.61 -18.88
N GLN A 335 9.98 23.52 -19.32
CA GLN A 335 8.98 24.60 -19.23
C GLN A 335 8.13 24.54 -17.93
N PRO A 336 7.96 25.67 -17.20
CA PRO A 336 7.06 25.74 -16.05
C PRO A 336 5.59 25.50 -16.42
N GLY A 337 4.88 24.73 -15.61
CA GLY A 337 3.50 24.29 -15.85
C GLY A 337 3.37 23.03 -16.71
N VAL A 338 4.45 22.63 -17.38
CA VAL A 338 4.51 21.43 -18.23
C VAL A 338 5.42 20.38 -17.61
N HIS A 339 6.71 20.70 -17.52
CA HIS A 339 7.77 19.80 -17.04
C HIS A 339 8.01 19.90 -15.55
N LYS A 340 7.62 21.03 -14.96
CA LYS A 340 7.74 21.32 -13.53
C LYS A 340 6.59 22.21 -13.09
N PRO A 341 6.26 22.29 -11.78
CA PRO A 341 5.19 23.13 -11.30
C PRO A 341 5.35 24.60 -11.70
N LYS A 342 4.23 25.26 -12.02
CA LYS A 342 4.22 26.70 -12.29
C LYS A 342 4.31 27.44 -10.96
N LYS A 343 5.52 27.80 -10.54
CA LYS A 343 5.71 28.65 -9.34
C LYS A 343 4.92 29.95 -9.51
N SER A 344 3.84 30.12 -8.75
CA SER A 344 3.20 31.43 -8.62
C SER A 344 4.26 32.38 -8.04
N LYS A 345 4.43 33.56 -8.64
CA LYS A 345 5.41 34.55 -8.14
C LYS A 345 5.08 35.04 -6.72
N THR A 346 3.89 34.71 -6.21
CA THR A 346 3.32 35.27 -4.99
C THR A 346 3.57 34.43 -3.73
N ASP A 347 3.81 33.11 -3.81
CA ASP A 347 3.79 32.30 -2.58
C ASP A 347 5.15 32.07 -1.92
N ILE A 348 6.20 31.68 -2.63
CA ILE A 348 7.40 31.18 -1.94
C ILE A 348 8.21 32.30 -1.29
N SER A 349 8.39 33.43 -1.99
CA SER A 349 9.11 34.58 -1.44
C SER A 349 8.30 35.21 -0.30
N GLN A 350 6.99 35.38 -0.43
CA GLN A 350 6.19 36.06 0.57
C GLN A 350 5.98 35.18 1.82
N VAL A 351 5.79 33.87 1.66
CA VAL A 351 5.67 32.93 2.79
C VAL A 351 7.01 32.73 3.49
N MET A 352 8.14 32.55 2.79
CA MET A 352 9.46 32.52 3.43
C MET A 352 9.81 33.86 4.08
N THR A 353 9.54 34.98 3.42
CA THR A 353 9.83 36.31 3.97
C THR A 353 8.96 36.58 5.19
N ASN A 354 7.70 36.13 5.21
CA ASN A 354 6.82 36.25 6.39
C ASN A 354 7.24 35.30 7.52
N LEU A 355 7.67 34.07 7.20
CA LEU A 355 8.20 33.12 8.20
C LEU A 355 9.54 33.62 8.79
N MET A 356 10.42 34.17 7.96
CA MET A 356 11.71 34.73 8.39
C MET A 356 11.58 36.12 9.03
N SER A 357 10.60 36.95 8.64
CA SER A 357 10.35 38.24 9.28
C SER A 357 9.87 38.09 10.71
N ASN A 358 9.23 36.97 11.03
CA ASN A 358 8.81 36.60 12.38
C ASN A 358 9.94 35.94 13.20
N LEU A 359 11.09 35.65 12.57
CA LEU A 359 12.30 35.08 13.21
C LEU A 359 13.39 36.13 13.43
N LYS A 360 13.05 37.42 13.49
CA LYS A 360 13.99 38.43 13.97
C LYS A 360 14.30 38.17 15.45
N VAL A 361 15.43 37.52 15.69
CA VAL A 361 16.12 37.57 16.97
C VAL A 361 16.63 39.01 17.11
N ASN A 362 15.89 39.83 17.87
CA ASN A 362 16.43 41.09 18.30
C ASN A 362 17.54 40.76 19.31
N ASP A 363 18.79 41.09 18.99
CA ASP A 363 19.85 41.21 19.98
C ASP A 363 19.50 42.38 20.91
N THR A 364 18.62 42.12 21.87
CA THR A 364 18.37 43.06 22.97
C THR A 364 19.52 42.92 23.97
N HIS A 365 20.58 43.68 23.73
CA HIS A 365 21.34 44.24 24.83
C HIS A 365 20.41 45.11 25.68
N GLU A 366 20.40 44.80 26.97
CA GLU A 366 19.85 45.55 28.11
C GLU A 366 19.13 46.87 27.79
N SER A 367 17.80 46.85 27.87
CA SER A 367 17.07 47.91 28.55
C SER A 367 15.75 47.35 29.07
N ALA A 368 15.52 47.54 30.37
CA ALA A 368 14.29 47.17 31.04
C ALA A 368 13.15 48.04 30.49
N THR A 369 12.21 47.44 29.77
CA THR A 369 10.86 47.98 29.60
C THR A 369 9.89 46.84 29.32
N GLU A 370 8.73 46.93 29.96
CA GLU A 370 7.77 45.86 30.20
C GLU A 370 7.27 45.17 28.92
N SER A 371 7.87 44.02 28.61
CA SER A 371 7.32 43.08 27.64
C SER A 371 6.03 42.47 28.21
N LYS A 372 4.88 42.90 27.67
CA LYS A 372 3.58 42.24 27.84
C LYS A 372 3.74 40.74 27.61
N ALA A 373 3.68 39.96 28.69
CA ALA A 373 3.84 38.51 28.65
C ALA A 373 2.66 37.89 27.89
N ILE A 374 2.96 37.22 26.77
CA ILE A 374 1.99 36.33 26.11
C ILE A 374 1.72 35.18 27.08
N LEU A 375 0.51 35.14 27.63
CA LEU A 375 0.08 34.05 28.50
C LEU A 375 0.07 32.74 27.70
N SER A 376 0.66 31.69 28.27
CA SER A 376 0.58 30.35 27.68
C SER A 376 -0.88 29.88 27.61
N MET A 377 -1.19 28.93 26.72
CA MET A 377 -2.55 28.39 26.54
C MET A 377 -3.21 27.86 27.83
N THR A 378 -2.44 27.62 28.89
CA THR A 378 -2.92 27.17 30.20
C THR A 378 -3.20 28.32 31.18
N GLY A 379 -3.04 29.59 30.77
CA GLY A 379 -3.24 30.78 31.62
C GLY A 379 -2.12 31.01 32.64
N VAL A 380 -1.04 30.25 32.59
CA VAL A 380 0.09 30.33 33.53
C VAL A 380 1.25 31.08 32.87
N SER A 381 1.89 31.99 33.62
CA SER A 381 3.06 32.73 33.12
C SER A 381 4.29 31.83 32.96
N GLU A 382 5.11 32.12 31.95
CA GLU A 382 6.38 31.42 31.70
C GLU A 382 7.31 31.45 32.91
N ARG A 383 7.39 32.59 33.61
CA ARG A 383 8.17 32.74 34.84
C ARG A 383 7.72 31.77 35.94
N HIS A 384 6.41 31.56 36.10
CA HIS A 384 5.90 30.60 37.06
C HIS A 384 6.26 29.17 36.65
N ARG A 385 6.06 28.79 35.38
CA ARG A 385 6.45 27.46 34.87
C ARG A 385 7.92 27.15 35.12
N LEU A 386 8.80 28.09 34.78
CA LEU A 386 10.24 27.95 35.00
C LEU A 386 10.56 27.76 36.49
N LYS A 387 9.92 28.54 37.38
CA LYS A 387 10.11 28.45 38.84
C LYS A 387 9.65 27.09 39.42
N VAL A 388 8.51 26.54 38.97
CA VAL A 388 8.05 25.22 39.46
C VAL A 388 8.71 24.04 38.75
N SER A 389 9.19 24.20 37.52
CA SER A 389 9.92 23.14 36.80
C SER A 389 11.41 23.09 37.14
N SER A 390 12.00 24.22 37.55
CA SER A 390 13.39 24.27 37.96
C SER A 390 13.55 23.56 39.30
N ARG A 391 14.36 22.50 39.32
CA ARG A 391 14.85 21.88 40.55
C ARG A 391 16.31 22.24 40.75
N THR A 392 16.71 22.50 41.98
CA THR A 392 18.14 22.63 42.27
C THR A 392 18.81 21.26 42.26
N TYR A 393 20.09 21.24 41.90
CA TYR A 393 20.90 20.02 41.86
C TYR A 393 20.88 19.25 43.19
N GLN A 394 20.90 19.97 44.31
CA GLN A 394 20.83 19.39 45.66
C GLN A 394 19.50 18.67 45.92
N GLU A 395 18.41 19.20 45.36
CA GLU A 395 17.05 18.67 45.51
C GLU A 395 16.84 17.40 44.68
N GLU A 396 17.43 17.35 43.48
CA GLU A 396 17.46 16.15 42.65
C GLU A 396 18.36 15.05 43.24
N MET A 397 19.48 15.43 43.87
CA MET A 397 20.36 14.48 44.61
C MET A 397 19.68 13.90 45.84
N ARG A 398 18.95 14.71 46.63
CA ARG A 398 18.19 14.22 47.79
C ARG A 398 17.14 13.19 47.36
N ARG A 399 16.39 13.46 46.29
CA ARG A 399 15.37 12.53 45.78
C ARG A 399 15.95 11.19 45.33
N ARG A 400 17.13 11.19 44.70
CA ARG A 400 17.82 9.95 44.30
C ARG A 400 18.31 9.13 45.50
N ASN A 401 18.70 9.80 46.57
CA ASN A 401 19.14 9.13 47.80
C ASN A 401 17.96 8.60 48.64
N GLU A 402 16.79 9.23 48.56
CA GLU A 402 15.59 8.84 49.31
C GLU A 402 14.67 7.88 48.55
N SER A 403 14.87 7.68 47.24
CA SER A 403 14.09 6.74 46.44
C SER A 403 14.42 5.29 46.81
N LYS A 404 13.38 4.51 47.18
CA LYS A 404 13.51 3.07 47.43
C LYS A 404 14.01 2.34 46.17
N PRO A 405 14.89 1.32 46.32
CA PRO A 405 15.37 0.55 45.18
C PRO A 405 14.21 -0.16 44.48
N ILE A 406 14.21 -0.11 43.15
CA ILE A 406 13.23 -0.79 42.29
C ILE A 406 13.48 -2.29 42.41
N GLN A 407 12.50 -3.04 42.93
CA GLN A 407 12.52 -4.50 42.82
C GLN A 407 12.12 -4.88 41.40
N MET A 408 13.09 -5.34 40.60
CA MET A 408 12.79 -6.03 39.35
C MET A 408 12.36 -7.45 39.68
N ILE A 409 11.08 -7.76 39.43
CA ILE A 409 10.59 -9.14 39.46
C ILE A 409 10.87 -9.73 38.08
N ASP A 410 11.83 -10.65 38.01
CA ASP A 410 12.20 -11.37 36.80
C ASP A 410 11.39 -12.69 36.73
N TYR A 411 10.39 -12.75 35.86
CA TYR A 411 9.50 -13.90 35.70
C TYR A 411 10.13 -15.04 34.86
N GLY A 412 11.42 -14.97 34.53
CA GLY A 412 12.10 -15.88 33.61
C GLY A 412 12.78 -17.11 34.22
N LYS A 413 12.75 -17.32 35.55
CA LYS A 413 13.38 -18.50 36.18
C LYS A 413 12.57 -19.04 37.34
N GLU A 414 11.73 -20.03 37.08
CA GLU A 414 11.49 -21.12 38.03
C GLU A 414 10.88 -22.34 37.32
N SER A 415 11.74 -23.30 37.01
CA SER A 415 11.37 -24.71 36.90
C SER A 415 12.30 -25.51 37.80
N ALA A 416 11.68 -26.39 38.60
CA ALA A 416 12.23 -27.56 39.28
C ALA A 416 12.89 -27.34 40.66
N ASN A 417 12.16 -27.68 41.73
CA ASN A 417 12.28 -28.95 42.47
C ASN A 417 11.64 -28.84 43.88
N LYS A 418 10.46 -29.46 44.09
CA LYS A 418 10.23 -30.69 44.91
C LYS A 418 9.57 -30.35 46.28
N PRO A 419 9.01 -31.32 47.03
CA PRO A 419 8.02 -32.34 46.65
C PRO A 419 6.85 -32.41 47.66
N ILE A 420 5.92 -33.33 47.36
CA ILE A 420 4.71 -33.79 48.06
C ILE A 420 4.95 -34.12 49.55
N ASP A 421 4.01 -33.72 50.41
CA ASP A 421 3.48 -34.51 51.55
C ASP A 421 2.11 -33.94 52.00
N ASP A 422 1.07 -34.76 51.86
CA ASP A 422 -0.25 -34.66 52.53
C ASP A 422 -0.20 -35.54 53.81
N PRO A 423 -1.21 -35.62 54.72
CA PRO A 423 -2.57 -35.04 54.71
C PRO A 423 -3.03 -34.48 56.09
N VAL A 424 -4.31 -34.05 56.21
CA VAL A 424 -5.30 -34.50 57.23
C VAL A 424 -6.44 -33.46 57.47
N ASN A 425 -7.60 -33.79 56.91
CA ASN A 425 -8.97 -33.86 57.48
C ASN A 425 -9.76 -32.67 58.08
N LYS A 426 -11.07 -32.74 57.69
CA LYS A 426 -12.34 -32.32 58.33
C LYS A 426 -12.82 -30.88 58.08
N LEU A 427 -14.11 -30.57 57.90
CA LEU A 427 -15.37 -31.31 57.71
C LEU A 427 -16.52 -30.27 57.56
N ASN A 428 -17.45 -30.44 56.61
CA ASN A 428 -18.85 -29.94 56.50
C ASN A 428 -19.10 -28.40 56.53
N LYS A 429 -20.08 -27.78 55.86
CA LYS A 429 -21.47 -28.15 55.56
C LYS A 429 -22.07 -27.15 54.54
N SER A 430 -23.11 -27.58 53.84
CA SER A 430 -23.99 -26.88 52.90
C SER A 430 -24.76 -25.67 53.45
N VAL A 431 -25.15 -24.72 52.58
CA VAL A 431 -26.53 -24.21 52.31
C VAL A 431 -26.48 -23.06 51.28
N GLU A 432 -27.62 -22.88 50.61
CA GLU A 432 -27.97 -22.21 49.36
C GLU A 432 -27.92 -20.66 49.31
N GLU A 433 -27.85 -20.19 48.06
CA GLU A 433 -28.48 -19.00 47.44
C GLU A 433 -27.99 -17.55 47.68
N GLU A 434 -27.92 -16.86 46.51
CA GLU A 434 -27.82 -15.42 46.22
C GLU A 434 -26.59 -14.63 46.71
N ASP A 435 -25.67 -14.28 45.80
CA ASP A 435 -25.59 -12.91 45.27
C ASP A 435 -24.41 -12.70 44.29
N LYS A 436 -24.59 -11.71 43.42
CA LYS A 436 -23.63 -11.18 42.43
C LYS A 436 -22.21 -11.02 42.97
N CYS A 437 -21.19 -11.44 42.21
CA CYS A 437 -19.92 -10.69 42.16
C CYS A 437 -19.04 -11.03 40.95
N VAL A 438 -19.02 -10.11 39.99
CA VAL A 438 -17.91 -9.96 39.02
C VAL A 438 -16.76 -9.28 39.79
N PRO A 439 -15.54 -9.83 39.84
CA PRO A 439 -14.43 -9.14 40.49
C PRO A 439 -13.99 -7.92 39.69
N ASN A 440 -14.20 -6.75 40.31
CA ASN A 440 -13.63 -5.47 39.94
C ASN A 440 -12.10 -5.53 39.91
N TYR A 441 -11.47 -5.34 38.74
CA TYR A 441 -10.14 -4.73 38.65
C TYR A 441 -10.02 -3.96 37.33
N LEU A 442 -10.12 -2.62 37.44
CA LEU A 442 -9.30 -1.59 36.77
C LEU A 442 -10.03 -0.24 36.89
N ASN A 443 -9.66 0.51 37.93
CA ASN A 443 -10.01 1.92 38.09
C ASN A 443 -9.18 2.78 37.13
N GLU A 444 -9.51 2.77 35.84
CA GLU A 444 -9.00 3.76 34.88
C GLU A 444 -10.15 4.66 34.42
N LYS A 445 -10.13 5.92 34.89
CA LYS A 445 -11.01 6.96 34.36
C LYS A 445 -10.51 7.39 32.97
N PRO A 446 -11.39 7.50 31.96
CA PRO A 446 -10.97 8.01 30.66
C PRO A 446 -10.49 9.47 30.75
N LEU A 447 -9.40 9.78 30.06
CA LEU A 447 -8.82 11.13 29.98
C LEU A 447 -9.83 12.10 29.36
N ARG A 448 -10.06 13.24 30.02
CA ARG A 448 -10.90 14.33 29.52
C ARG A 448 -10.11 15.14 28.48
N PRO A 449 -10.68 15.46 27.30
CA PRO A 449 -10.01 16.32 26.33
C PRO A 449 -9.80 17.74 26.90
N PRO A 450 -8.77 18.47 26.43
CA PRO A 450 -8.47 19.82 26.92
C PRO A 450 -9.62 20.79 26.65
N ASN A 451 -9.90 21.64 27.62
CA ASN A 451 -10.99 22.61 27.58
C ASN A 451 -10.57 23.81 26.72
N ILE A 452 -10.85 23.78 25.42
CA ILE A 452 -10.55 24.90 24.51
C ILE A 452 -11.69 25.91 24.60
N ASN A 453 -11.39 27.10 25.12
CA ASN A 453 -12.35 28.20 25.21
C ASN A 453 -12.55 28.82 23.80
N LYS A 454 -13.77 28.76 23.25
CA LYS A 454 -14.07 29.05 21.83
C LYS A 454 -14.23 30.54 21.46
N ASN A 455 -13.96 31.49 22.36
CA ASN A 455 -14.22 32.92 22.08
C ASN A 455 -13.01 33.79 22.43
N ILE A 456 -12.13 34.08 21.46
CA ILE A 456 -11.33 35.32 21.45
C ILE A 456 -11.18 35.80 20.00
N TYR A 457 -12.17 36.53 19.52
CA TYR A 457 -11.94 37.56 18.50
C TYR A 457 -11.42 38.81 19.21
N ALA A 458 -10.46 39.49 18.57
CA ALA A 458 -9.78 40.67 19.06
C ALA A 458 -10.74 41.74 19.62
N LEU A 459 -10.47 42.21 20.84
CA LEU A 459 -11.01 43.46 21.37
C LEU A 459 -9.87 44.33 21.95
N PRO A 460 -9.93 45.66 21.77
CA PRO A 460 -8.89 46.58 22.21
C PRO A 460 -8.93 46.77 23.73
N VAL A 461 -7.74 46.81 24.32
CA VAL A 461 -7.51 46.93 25.76
C VAL A 461 -7.58 48.41 26.14
N ASN A 462 -8.52 48.78 27.01
CA ASN A 462 -8.36 49.90 27.94
C ASN A 462 -8.95 49.49 29.30
N ASP A 463 -8.15 49.74 30.34
CA ASP A 463 -8.41 49.63 31.78
C ASP A 463 -8.74 48.25 32.36
N LEU A 464 -7.72 47.57 32.90
CA LEU A 464 -7.80 46.87 34.20
C LEU A 464 -6.40 46.74 34.82
N SER A 465 -6.28 47.15 36.09
CA SER A 465 -5.11 47.07 36.96
C SER A 465 -4.76 45.63 37.35
N ILE A 466 -3.47 45.31 37.39
CA ILE A 466 -2.92 43.99 37.75
C ILE A 466 -2.70 43.94 39.26
N ASP A 467 -3.44 43.09 39.95
CA ASP A 467 -3.05 42.54 41.26
C ASP A 467 -2.91 41.02 41.09
N ASP A 468 -1.70 40.51 41.29
CA ASP A 468 -1.24 39.18 40.85
C ASP A 468 -1.75 38.00 41.70
N GLU A 469 -2.56 38.24 42.73
CA GLU A 469 -3.05 37.20 43.66
C GLU A 469 -4.43 36.60 43.27
N GLU A 470 -5.19 37.24 42.37
CA GLU A 470 -6.54 36.76 42.01
C GLU A 470 -6.59 35.75 40.85
N SER A 471 -5.45 35.44 40.20
CA SER A 471 -5.41 34.59 39.00
C SER A 471 -5.35 33.08 39.27
N PHE A 472 -5.64 32.63 40.49
CA PHE A 472 -5.74 31.21 40.82
C PHE A 472 -7.21 30.75 40.94
N PRO A 473 -7.65 29.69 40.24
CA PRO A 473 -8.88 29.02 40.62
C PRO A 473 -8.66 28.32 41.97
N PRO A 474 -9.57 28.46 42.95
CA PRO A 474 -9.41 27.82 44.25
C PRO A 474 -9.38 26.30 44.08
N ILE A 475 -8.40 25.66 44.73
CA ILE A 475 -8.25 24.22 44.74
C ILE A 475 -9.43 23.62 45.51
N GLY A 476 -10.34 22.97 44.78
CA GLY A 476 -11.47 22.22 45.34
C GLY A 476 -12.75 23.03 45.53
N GLY A 477 -13.46 23.34 44.44
CA GLY A 477 -14.82 23.89 44.51
C GLY A 477 -15.36 24.30 43.15
N ARG A 478 -16.66 24.13 42.91
CA ARG A 478 -17.35 24.53 41.66
C ARG A 478 -17.20 26.05 41.47
N GLY A 479 -16.53 26.48 40.39
CA GLY A 479 -16.37 27.89 40.06
C GLY A 479 -17.72 28.57 39.79
N VAL A 480 -17.95 29.71 40.45
CA VAL A 480 -19.11 30.58 40.20
C VAL A 480 -18.74 31.58 39.10
N PRO A 481 -19.55 31.76 38.05
CA PRO A 481 -19.25 32.74 37.01
C PRO A 481 -19.47 34.17 37.51
N ILE A 482 -18.45 35.01 37.33
CA ILE A 482 -18.49 36.46 37.54
C ILE A 482 -19.43 37.07 36.49
N ARG A 483 -20.72 37.16 36.79
CA ARG A 483 -21.68 38.07 36.13
C ARG A 483 -22.79 38.46 37.10
N SER A 484 -22.44 39.29 38.08
CA SER A 484 -23.43 40.10 38.79
C SER A 484 -22.78 41.36 39.30
N ARG A 485 -22.63 42.36 38.41
CA ARG A 485 -22.55 43.80 38.72
C ARG A 485 -22.33 44.55 37.41
N LEU A 486 -23.44 44.95 36.78
CA LEU A 486 -23.60 46.20 36.01
C LEU A 486 -25.04 46.22 35.47
N GLY A 487 -25.74 47.33 35.73
CA GLY A 487 -27.20 47.44 35.72
C GLY A 487 -27.88 47.19 34.37
N ALA A 488 -29.00 46.49 34.43
CA ALA A 488 -29.90 46.27 33.32
C ALA A 488 -30.65 47.56 32.94
N ARG A 489 -30.32 48.14 31.78
CA ARG A 489 -31.26 48.97 31.03
C ARG A 489 -31.99 48.07 30.04
N LYS A 490 -33.28 47.81 30.29
CA LYS A 490 -34.17 47.10 29.37
C LYS A 490 -34.49 48.01 28.18
N LEU A 491 -34.30 47.52 26.95
CA LEU A 491 -34.92 48.07 25.73
C LEU A 491 -36.07 47.14 25.32
N PRO A 492 -37.24 47.67 24.91
CA PRO A 492 -38.41 46.85 24.62
C PRO A 492 -38.32 46.19 23.25
N LEU A 493 -38.58 44.87 23.21
CA LEU A 493 -38.85 44.10 22.01
C LEU A 493 -40.25 44.45 21.49
N GLY A 494 -40.33 44.90 20.24
CA GLY A 494 -41.56 45.21 19.56
C GLY A 494 -41.64 44.56 18.18
N LYS A 495 -42.74 43.80 18.01
CA LYS A 495 -43.46 43.44 16.78
C LYS A 495 -42.93 42.28 15.93
N GLY A 496 -43.66 41.17 16.02
CA GLY A 496 -43.98 40.34 14.87
C GLY A 496 -45.24 40.85 14.17
N GLN A 497 -45.29 40.66 12.85
CA GLN A 497 -46.36 40.04 12.07
C GLN A 497 -46.09 40.30 10.58
N GLY A 498 -46.20 39.24 9.78
CA GLY A 498 -46.07 39.32 8.33
C GLY A 498 -47.31 39.89 7.65
N HIS A 499 -47.10 40.37 6.43
CA HIS A 499 -47.94 40.10 5.28
C HIS A 499 -47.16 40.44 4.00
N THR A 500 -47.43 39.63 2.97
CA THR A 500 -46.94 39.59 1.57
C THR A 500 -45.50 39.19 1.34
#